data_AF-D1YUI5-F1
#
_entry.id   AF-D1YUI5-F1
#
_cell.length_a   1.000
_cell.length_b   1.000
_cell.length_c   1.000
_cell.angle_alpha   90.00
_cell.angle_beta   90.00
_cell.angle_gamma   90.00
#
_symmetry.space_group_name_H-M   'P 1'
#
loop_
_entity.id
_entity.type
_entity.pdbx_description
1 polymer ?
#
loop_
_entity_poly.entity_id
_entity_poly.type
_entity_poly.pdbx_seq_one_letter_code
_entity_poly.pdbx_strand_id
1 'polypeptide(L)' 'MPEKKGKKGEMTVEEAGHKGGEKTAKTHGREFYQEIGHKGGEEVKEERGPEFYSQIGHKGGQKVKELVKKGEESEKK' A
#
# COMPACT_ATOMS: atom_id res chain seq x y z
N MET A 1 -2.07 13.54 -47.22
CA MET A 1 -2.90 13.08 -46.09
C MET A 1 -1.97 12.72 -44.94
N PRO A 2 -2.07 13.35 -43.76
CA PRO A 2 -1.08 13.22 -42.70
C PRO A 2 -1.31 11.95 -41.87
N GLU A 3 -0.41 10.98 -41.96
CA GLU A 3 -0.36 9.84 -41.04
C GLU A 3 0.28 10.28 -39.72
N LYS A 4 -0.54 10.55 -38.71
CA LYS A 4 -0.09 10.76 -37.33
C LYS A 4 0.40 9.42 -36.76
N LYS A 5 1.67 9.09 -37.00
CA LYS A 5 2.39 8.07 -36.22
C LYS A 5 2.55 8.61 -34.80
N GLY A 6 1.62 8.20 -33.93
CA GLY A 6 1.62 8.55 -32.51
C GLY A 6 2.97 8.21 -31.87
N LYS A 7 3.52 9.17 -31.14
CA LYS A 7 4.76 9.07 -30.38
C LYS A 7 4.69 7.90 -29.39
N LYS A 8 5.11 6.70 -29.81
CA LYS A 8 5.42 5.58 -28.91
C LYS A 8 6.80 5.87 -28.32
N GLY A 9 6.89 6.56 -27.19
CA GLY A 9 8.20 6.76 -26.57
C GLY A 9 8.32 7.76 -25.44
N GLU A 10 7.32 8.58 -25.17
CA GLU A 10 7.35 9.53 -24.05
C GLU A 10 6.23 9.17 -23.07
N MET A 11 6.36 8.03 -22.39
CA MET A 11 5.55 7.73 -21.22
C MET A 11 6.52 7.62 -20.05
N THR A 12 6.32 8.43 -19.03
CA THR A 12 7.12 8.35 -17.81
C THR A 12 6.82 7.04 -17.08
N VAL A 13 7.76 6.60 -16.23
CA VAL A 13 7.55 5.41 -15.37
C VAL A 13 6.30 5.57 -14.47
N GLU A 14 6.01 6.80 -14.07
CA GLU A 14 4.83 7.16 -13.29
C GLU A 14 3.54 6.98 -14.10
N GLU A 15 3.49 7.52 -15.33
CA GLU A 15 2.35 7.34 -16.23
C GLU A 15 2.13 5.88 -16.62
N ALA A 16 3.20 5.11 -16.81
CA ALA A 16 3.13 3.68 -17.08
C ALA A 16 2.55 2.91 -15.89
N GLY A 17 2.99 3.25 -14.67
CA GLY A 17 2.47 2.68 -13.42
C GLY A 17 1.00 3.00 -13.22
N HIS A 18 0.61 4.26 -13.37
CA HIS A 18 -0.78 4.71 -13.25
C HIS A 18 -1.69 3.99 -14.25
N LYS A 19 -1.30 3.97 -15.52
CA LYS A 19 -2.08 3.32 -16.58
C LYS A 19 -2.17 1.80 -16.41
N GLY A 20 -1.12 1.17 -15.88
CA GLY A 20 -1.12 -0.23 -15.49
C GLY A 20 -2.11 -0.51 -14.37
N GLY A 21 -2.06 0.28 -13.29
CA GLY A 21 -2.97 0.19 -12.17
C GLY A 21 -4.44 0.39 -12.56
N GLU A 22 -4.73 1.41 -13.38
CA GLU A 22 -6.08 1.67 -13.88
C GLU A 22 -6.63 0.50 -14.71
N LYS A 23 -5.80 -0.13 -15.55
CA LYS A 23 -6.22 -1.30 -16.32
C LYS A 23 -6.53 -2.47 -15.40
N THR A 24 -5.65 -2.76 -14.46
CA THR A 24 -5.85 -3.85 -13.49
C THR A 24 -7.11 -3.62 -12.66
N ALA A 25 -7.36 -2.40 -12.20
CA ALA A 25 -8.56 -2.05 -11.44
C ALA A 25 -9.86 -2.15 -12.26
N LYS A 26 -9.79 -1.94 -13.58
CA LYS A 26 -10.93 -2.09 -14.49
C LYS A 26 -11.23 -3.55 -14.84
N THR A 27 -10.21 -4.42 -14.85
CA THR A 27 -10.35 -5.83 -15.23
C THR A 27 -10.53 -6.77 -14.03
N HIS A 28 -10.02 -6.40 -12.86
CA HIS A 28 -10.05 -7.23 -11.67
C HIS A 28 -10.94 -6.62 -10.59
N GLY A 29 -11.86 -7.43 -10.07
CA GLY A 29 -12.78 -7.03 -9.01
C GLY A 29 -12.20 -7.18 -7.60
N ARG A 30 -13.06 -6.99 -6.60
CA ARG A 30 -12.72 -7.10 -5.17
C ARG A 30 -12.06 -8.43 -4.81
N GLU A 31 -12.53 -9.53 -5.40
CA GLU A 31 -12.07 -10.90 -5.10
C GLU A 31 -10.59 -11.09 -5.45
N PHE A 32 -10.11 -10.49 -6.53
CA PHE A 32 -8.70 -10.55 -6.94
C PHE A 32 -7.77 -9.93 -5.90
N TYR A 33 -8.11 -8.74 -5.40
CA TYR A 33 -7.32 -8.08 -4.36
C TYR A 33 -7.41 -8.79 -3.01
N GLN A 34 -8.56 -9.41 -2.72
CA GLN A 34 -8.72 -10.24 -1.53
C GLN A 34 -7.83 -11.47 -1.56
N GLU A 35 -7.76 -12.18 -2.70
CA GLU A 35 -6.90 -13.35 -2.86
C GLU A 35 -5.42 -12.98 -2.75
N ILE A 36 -4.98 -11.90 -3.41
CA ILE A 36 -3.60 -11.41 -3.32
C ILE A 36 -3.26 -11.00 -1.90
N GLY A 37 -4.16 -10.27 -1.23
CA GLY A 37 -3.97 -9.88 0.16
C GLY A 37 -3.91 -11.07 1.11
N HIS A 38 -4.77 -12.08 0.91
CA HIS A 38 -4.77 -13.30 1.70
C HIS A 38 -3.45 -14.06 1.52
N LYS A 39 -3.04 -14.29 0.27
CA LYS A 39 -1.79 -15.00 -0.04
C LYS A 39 -0.57 -14.30 0.53
N GLY A 40 -0.47 -12.99 0.38
CA GLY A 40 0.62 -12.21 0.98
C GLY A 40 0.60 -12.26 2.51
N GLY A 41 -0.59 -12.24 3.12
CA GLY A 41 -0.75 -12.37 4.56
C GLY A 41 -0.34 -13.74 5.08
N GLU A 42 -0.69 -14.81 4.37
CA GLU A 42 -0.29 -16.18 4.71
C GLU A 42 1.21 -16.39 4.60
N GLU A 43 1.85 -15.90 3.53
CA GLU A 43 3.29 -16.01 3.35
C GLU A 43 4.06 -15.27 4.44
N VAL A 44 3.64 -14.06 4.80
CA VAL A 44 4.24 -13.30 5.91
C VAL A 44 4.03 -14.02 7.23
N LYS A 45 2.85 -14.60 7.45
CA LYS A 45 2.54 -15.36 8.66
C LYS A 45 3.39 -16.62 8.77
N GLU A 46 3.65 -17.31 7.66
CA GLU A 46 4.51 -18.50 7.62
C GLU A 46 5.98 -18.14 7.84
N GLU A 47 6.50 -17.10 7.17
CA GLU A 47 7.90 -16.68 7.29
C GLU A 47 8.24 -16.09 8.67
N ARG A 48 7.37 -15.24 9.20
CA ARG A 48 7.67 -14.39 10.36
C ARG A 48 7.00 -14.86 11.65
N GLY A 49 5.97 -15.69 11.54
CA GLY A 49 5.27 -16.25 12.68
C GLY A 49 4.50 -15.23 13.53
N PRO A 50 3.95 -15.67 14.68
CA PRO A 50 3.10 -14.83 15.54
C PRO A 50 3.84 -13.68 16.23
N GLU A 51 5.16 -13.80 16.44
CA GLU A 51 5.96 -12.75 17.08
C GLU A 51 6.00 -11.46 16.27
N PHE A 52 5.94 -11.56 14.95
CA PHE A 52 5.94 -10.40 14.06
C PHE A 52 4.70 -9.51 14.24
N TYR A 53 3.52 -10.13 14.34
CA TYR A 53 2.28 -9.40 14.60
C TYR A 53 2.27 -8.78 16.01
N SER A 54 2.84 -9.48 16.99
CA SER A 54 3.01 -8.96 18.34
C SER A 54 3.91 -7.72 18.35
N GLN A 55 5.04 -7.76 17.64
CA GLN A 55 5.95 -6.62 17.51
C GLN A 55 5.32 -5.43 16.78
N ILE A 56 4.57 -5.67 15.69
CA ILE A 56 3.84 -4.63 14.96
C ILE A 56 2.79 -3.98 15.87
N GLY A 57 2.00 -4.79 16.57
CA GLY A 57 0.99 -4.32 17.51
C GLY A 57 1.60 -3.49 18.64
N HIS A 58 2.68 -3.97 19.24
CA HIS A 58 3.42 -3.24 20.27
C HIS A 58 3.94 -1.90 19.75
N LYS A 59 4.59 -1.88 18.57
CA LYS A 59 5.12 -0.65 17.97
C LYS A 59 4.01 0.36 17.64
N GLY A 60 2.86 -0.12 17.14
CA GLY A 60 1.68 0.71 16.90
C GLY A 60 1.13 1.34 18.18
N GLY A 61 0.98 0.53 19.24
CA GLY A 61 0.52 1.01 20.54
C GLY A 61 1.46 2.03 21.19
N GLN A 62 2.77 1.81 21.10
CA GLN A 62 3.77 2.78 21.57
C GLN A 62 3.64 4.11 20.81
N LYS A 63 3.40 4.07 19.50
CA LYS A 63 3.24 5.29 18.70
C LYS A 63 1.98 6.07 19.10
N VAL A 64 0.86 5.38 19.31
CA VAL A 64 -0.37 6.00 19.81
C VAL A 64 -0.13 6.65 21.17
N LYS A 65 0.51 5.93 22.10
CA LYS A 65 0.85 6.45 23.44
C LYS A 65 1.72 7.71 23.37
N GLU A 66 2.72 7.73 22.50
CA GLU A 66 3.58 8.89 22.27
C GLU A 66 2.79 10.09 21.72
N LEU A 67 1.90 9.86 20.75
CA LEU A 67 1.06 10.90 20.16
C LEU A 67 0.09 11.49 21.18
N VAL A 68 -0.55 10.65 22.00
CA VAL A 68 -1.45 11.08 23.08
C VAL A 68 -0.68 11.93 24.09
N LYS A 69 0.46 11.44 24.58
CA LYS A 69 1.29 12.19 25.53
C LYS A 69 1.73 13.55 24.96
N LYS A 70 2.16 13.58 23.70
CA LYS A 70 2.54 14.83 23.01
C LYS A 70 1.37 15.80 22.87
N GLY A 71 0.16 15.30 22.63
CA GLY A 71 -1.07 16.09 22.63
C GLY A 71 -1.33 16.72 23.99
N GLU A 72 -1.32 15.92 25.05
CA GLU A 72 -1.53 16.40 26.43
C GLU A 72 -0.47 17.42 26.88
N GLU A 73 0.80 17.23 26.48
CA GLU A 73 1.88 18.19 26.75
C GLU A 73 1.75 19.49 25.95
N SER A 74 1.14 19.43 24.76
CA SER A 74 0.88 20.61 23.92
C SER A 74 -0.33 21.41 24.40
N GLU A 75 -1.30 20.77 25.06
CA GLU A 75 -2.46 21.43 25.67
C GLU A 75 -2.16 22.06 27.03
N LYS A 76 -1.10 21.62 27.71
CA LYS A 76 -0.65 22.17 29.00
C LYS A 76 0.34 23.32 28.87
N LYS A 77 0.75 23.66 27.65
CA LYS A 77 1.66 24.76 27.33
C LYS A 77 0.89 25.97 26.81
#